data_AF-A0ABD3C6T6-F1
#
_entry.id   AF-A0ABD3C6T6-F1
#
_cell.length_a   1.000
_cell.length_b   1.000
_cell.length_c   1.000
_cell.angle_alpha   90.00
_cell.angle_beta   90.00
_cell.angle_gamma   90.00
#
_symmetry.space_group_name_H-M   'P 1'
#
loop_
_entity.id
_entity.type
_entity.pdbx_description
1 polymer ?
#
loop_
_entity_poly.entity_id
_entity_poly.type
_entity_poly.pdbx_seq_one_letter_code
_entity_poly.pdbx_strand_id
1 'polypeptide(L)' 'MLPSEEVFAAAISVLSFENNDCIVVYDGKGIFSVALIGMIRVFEHDKIRIFDRGLPRWRASGFDIK' A
#
# COMPACT_ATOMS: atom_id res chain seq x y z
N MET A 1 -1.51 16.66 6.18
CA MET A 1 -2.69 17.07 5.39
C MET A 1 -2.99 15.98 4.39
N LEU A 2 -4.28 15.70 4.14
CA LEU A 2 -4.69 14.81 3.05
C LEU A 2 -4.63 15.59 1.73
N PRO A 3 -4.23 14.95 0.61
CA PRO A 3 -4.32 15.55 -0.72
C PRO A 3 -5.80 15.70 -1.14
N SER A 4 -6.06 16.46 -2.22
CA SER A 4 -7.37 16.39 -2.87
C SER A 4 -7.57 15.02 -3.51
N GLU A 5 -8.82 14.66 -3.76
CA GLU A 5 -9.19 13.41 -4.43
C GLU A 5 -8.56 13.32 -5.83
N GLU A 6 -8.53 14.40 -6.61
CA GLU A 6 -7.91 14.37 -7.94
C GLU A 6 -6.41 14.09 -7.87
N VAL A 7 -5.71 14.70 -6.90
CA VAL A 7 -4.27 14.48 -6.71
C VAL A 7 -3.99 13.04 -6.28
N PHE A 8 -4.82 12.48 -5.40
CA PHE A 8 -4.71 11.10 -4.98
C PHE A 8 -4.96 10.12 -6.13
N ALA A 9 -6.05 10.31 -6.88
CA ALA A 9 -6.41 9.48 -8.03
C ALA A 9 -5.33 9.51 -9.11
N ALA A 10 -4.79 10.69 -9.42
CA ALA A 10 -3.69 10.84 -10.37
C ALA A 10 -2.43 10.10 -9.90
N ALA A 11 -2.06 10.19 -8.63
CA ALA A 11 -0.87 9.51 -8.10
C ALA A 11 -1.03 7.97 -8.13
N ILE A 12 -2.22 7.48 -7.83
CA ILE A 12 -2.46 6.05 -7.64
C ILE A 12 -2.78 5.33 -8.96
N SER A 13 -3.34 6.02 -9.95
CA SER A 13 -3.62 5.47 -11.29
C SER A 13 -2.36 4.97 -12.03
N VAL A 14 -1.19 5.49 -11.70
CA VAL A 14 0.11 5.04 -12.25
C VAL A 14 0.42 3.59 -11.85
N LEU A 15 -0.14 3.12 -10.73
CA LEU A 15 0.13 1.78 -10.18
C LEU A 15 -0.68 0.66 -10.86
N SER A 16 -1.52 1.00 -11.85
CA SER A 16 -2.23 0.04 -12.72
C SER A 16 -3.05 -1.03 -11.98
N PHE A 17 -3.81 -0.62 -10.96
CA PHE A 17 -4.78 -1.48 -10.29
C PHE A 17 -6.20 -0.88 -10.39
N GLU A 18 -7.21 -1.74 -10.29
CA GLU A 18 -8.62 -1.36 -10.29
C GLU A 18 -9.19 -1.29 -8.87
N ASN A 19 -10.32 -0.60 -8.69
CA ASN A 19 -10.99 -0.46 -7.39
C ASN A 19 -11.35 -1.80 -6.72
N ASN A 20 -11.44 -2.88 -7.51
CA ASN A 20 -11.79 -4.20 -7.00
C ASN A 20 -10.58 -5.06 -6.60
N ASP A 21 -9.36 -4.58 -6.88
CA ASP A 21 -8.13 -5.29 -6.60
C ASP A 21 -7.82 -5.35 -5.11
N CYS A 22 -7.18 -6.46 -4.72
CA CYS A 22 -6.63 -6.60 -3.38
C CYS A 22 -5.23 -5.97 -3.33
N ILE A 23 -5.09 -4.87 -2.62
CA ILE A 23 -3.83 -4.16 -2.47
C ILE A 23 -3.11 -4.66 -1.23
N VAL A 24 -1.88 -5.16 -1.40
CA VAL A 24 -0.99 -5.50 -0.28
C VAL A 24 0.08 -4.42 -0.18
N VAL A 25 0.05 -3.66 0.91
CA VAL A 25 1.02 -2.58 1.17
C VAL A 25 2.08 -3.07 2.14
N TYR A 26 3.34 -2.80 1.78
CA TYR A 26 4.50 -3.03 2.63
C TYR A 26 5.55 -1.96 2.38
N ASP A 27 6.49 -1.83 3.31
CA ASP A 27 7.63 -0.95 3.13
C ASP A 27 8.93 -1.66 3.56
N GLY A 28 10.06 -1.04 3.20
CA GLY A 28 11.38 -1.58 3.50
C GLY A 28 11.72 -1.66 4.99
N LYS A 29 10.98 -0.94 5.86
CA LYS A 29 11.20 -0.86 7.31
C LYS A 29 10.07 -1.51 8.13
N GLY A 30 8.94 -1.85 7.50
CA GLY A 30 7.75 -2.44 8.11
C GLY A 30 6.85 -1.49 8.92
N ILE A 31 6.98 -0.17 8.78
CA ILE A 31 6.26 0.82 9.63
C ILE A 31 5.57 1.97 8.87
N PHE A 32 6.01 2.30 7.66
CA PHE A 32 5.48 3.44 6.88
C PHE A 32 4.20 3.10 6.11
N SER A 33 3.95 1.81 5.91
CA SER A 33 2.77 1.26 5.23
C SER A 33 1.44 1.57 5.94
N VAL A 34 1.46 1.88 7.24
CA VAL A 34 0.26 2.21 8.03
C VAL A 34 -0.36 3.54 7.61
N ALA A 35 0.46 4.57 7.37
CA ALA A 35 -0.02 5.90 6.99
C ALA A 35 -0.65 5.90 5.60
N LEU A 36 -0.07 5.15 4.65
CA LEU A 36 -0.60 5.02 3.30
C LEU A 36 -2.00 4.36 3.30
N ILE A 37 -2.20 3.32 4.10
CA ILE A 37 -3.51 2.65 4.17
C ILE A 37 -4.58 3.53 4.79
N GLY A 38 -4.24 4.31 5.82
CA GLY A 38 -5.15 5.29 6.38
C GLY A 38 -5.65 6.27 5.31
N MET A 39 -4.75 6.73 4.44
CA MET A 39 -5.10 7.62 3.33
C MET A 39 -5.93 6.92 2.25
N ILE A 40 -5.57 5.71 1.81
CA ILE A 40 -6.33 5.00 0.78
C ILE A 40 -7.76 4.66 1.27
N ARG A 41 -7.93 4.33 2.55
CA ARG A 41 -9.26 4.08 3.13
C ARG A 41 -10.17 5.30 3.14
N VAL A 42 -9.61 6.51 3.21
CA VAL A 42 -10.40 7.76 3.10
C VAL A 42 -11.01 7.91 1.70
N PHE A 43 -10.36 7.36 0.67
CA PHE A 43 -10.82 7.37 -0.72
C PHE A 43 -11.52 6.06 -1.13
N GLU A 44 -12.20 5.40 -0.20
CA GLU A 44 -13.14 4.30 -0.42
C GLU A 44 -12.58 2.99 -1.02
N HIS A 45 -11.28 2.73 -0.91
CA HIS A 45 -10.74 1.40 -1.25
C HIS A 45 -10.66 0.49 -0.01
N ASP A 46 -11.56 -0.48 0.10
CA ASP A 46 -11.67 -1.32 1.30
C ASP A 46 -10.82 -2.60 1.25
N LYS A 47 -10.43 -3.05 0.05
CA LYS A 47 -9.67 -4.29 -0.16
C LYS A 47 -8.17 -4.10 0.02
N ILE A 48 -7.77 -3.55 1.17
CA ILE A 48 -6.36 -3.30 1.48
C ILE A 48 -5.89 -4.16 2.65
N ARG A 49 -4.66 -4.67 2.56
CA ARG A 49 -3.99 -5.48 3.57
C ARG A 49 -2.57 -4.94 3.81
N ILE A 50 -2.10 -5.07 5.06
CA ILE A 50 -0.69 -4.82 5.42
C ILE A 50 0.05 -6.15 5.37
N PHE A 51 1.21 -6.19 4.73
CA PHE A 51 2.17 -7.26 4.99
C PHE A 51 2.94 -6.92 6.26
N ASP A 52 2.51 -7.49 7.38
CA ASP A 52 3.11 -7.25 8.69
C ASP A 52 4.62 -7.50 8.66
N ARG A 53 5.38 -6.53 9.18
CA ARG A 53 6.86 -6.48 9.16
C ARG A 53 7.51 -6.40 7.78
N GLY A 54 6.72 -6.19 6.73
CA GLY A 54 7.16 -5.77 5.41
C GLY A 54 8.30 -6.61 4.79
N LEU A 55 9.16 -5.91 4.04
CA LEU A 55 10.30 -6.52 3.36
C LEU A 55 11.28 -7.26 4.30
N PRO A 56 11.54 -6.78 5.55
CA PRO A 56 12.33 -7.54 6.51
C PRO A 56 11.81 -8.96 6.76
N ARG A 57 10.50 -9.14 6.94
CA ARG A 57 9.90 -10.47 7.15
C ARG A 57 9.95 -11.33 5.89
N TRP A 58 9.79 -10.72 4.71
CA TRP A 58 9.94 -11.42 3.42
C TRP A 58 11.31 -12.06 3.30
N ARG A 59 12.37 -11.27 3.50
CA ARG A 59 13.77 -11.74 3.46
C ARG A 59 14.07 -12.76 4.55
N ALA A 60 13.59 -12.53 5.78
CA ALA A 60 13.79 -13.47 6.89
C ALA A 60 13.12 -14.84 6.65
N SER A 61 12.10 -14.89 5.79
CA SER A 61 11.43 -16.13 5.39
C SER A 61 12.14 -16.85 4.24
N GLY A 62 13.28 -16.35 3.77
CA GLY A 62 14.08 -16.96 2.70
C GLY A 62 13.59 -16.63 1.29
N PHE A 63 12.69 -15.67 1.13
CA PHE A 63 12.22 -15.25 -0.18
C PHE A 63 13.14 -14.19 -0.80
N ASP A 64 13.39 -14.33 -2.09
CA ASP A 64 14.22 -13.42 -2.86
C ASP A 64 13.41 -12.22 -3.39
N ILE A 65 14.11 -11.15 -3.76
CA ILE A 65 13.55 -9.98 -4.44
C ILE A 65 14.34 -9.87 -5.74
N LYS A 66 13.73 -10.32 -6.84
CA LYS A 66 14.31 -10.16 -8.18
C LYS A 66 14.23 -8.73 -8.66
#